data_AF-A0A844FCE7-F1
#
_entry.id   AF-A0A844FCE7-F1
#
_cell.length_a   1.000
_cell.length_b   1.000
_cell.length_c   1.000
_cell.angle_alpha   90.00
_cell.angle_beta   90.00
_cell.angle_gamma   90.00
#
_symmetry.space_group_name_H-M   'P 1'
#
loop_
_entity.id
_entity.type
_entity.pdbx_description
1 polymer ?
#
loop_
_entity_poly.entity_id
_entity_poly.type
_entity_poly.pdbx_seq_one_letter_code
_entity_poly.pdbx_strand_id
1 'polypeptide(L)'
;MRKIKKLVATLLAATMLLAMGVTAFAADSLADGKYTAKQNLYKNSACTTTSMGDDALNDMRAEITIADDEATLVVHTHEITYLGLTGHLGKMVVNGKTVTPKQTTTNGVTDYYFTFTGLDASTIYEGCVITGKFTTYVGSMPMNATGYLKLTDITAK
;
A
#
# COMPACT_ATOMS: atom_id res chain seq x y z
N MET A 1 22.70 -61.82 -34.31
CA MET A 1 21.28 -61.39 -34.45
C MET A 1 20.68 -61.51 -33.05
N ARG A 2 20.11 -60.50 -32.38
CA ARG A 2 19.16 -59.47 -32.82
C ARG A 2 19.35 -58.22 -31.91
N LYS A 3 19.53 -57.06 -32.55
CA LYS A 3 19.72 -55.75 -31.92
C LYS A 3 18.42 -55.30 -31.25
N ILE A 4 18.44 -54.94 -29.95
CA ILE A 4 17.37 -54.11 -29.38
C ILE A 4 17.63 -52.68 -29.84
N LYS A 5 16.85 -52.31 -30.86
CA LYS A 5 16.77 -50.98 -31.45
C LYS A 5 15.95 -50.08 -30.52
N LYS A 6 16.47 -48.87 -30.29
CA LYS A 6 15.78 -47.57 -30.22
C LYS A 6 14.37 -47.54 -29.61
N LEU A 7 14.20 -46.73 -28.55
CA LEU A 7 13.10 -45.77 -28.49
C LEU A 7 13.54 -44.52 -27.70
N VAL A 8 14.14 -43.57 -28.41
CA VAL A 8 14.15 -42.17 -28.02
C VAL A 8 12.98 -41.54 -28.77
N ALA A 9 11.95 -41.12 -28.03
CA ALA A 9 10.87 -40.25 -28.47
C ALA A 9 10.28 -39.58 -27.20
N THR A 10 10.68 -38.37 -26.85
CA THR A 10 9.98 -37.11 -27.19
C THR A 10 8.46 -37.20 -27.11
N LEU A 11 7.90 -36.74 -25.98
CA LEU A 11 6.77 -35.79 -25.86
C LEU A 11 6.17 -35.98 -24.46
N LEU A 12 6.16 -34.93 -23.63
CA LEU A 12 4.93 -34.20 -23.34
C LEU A 12 5.23 -32.97 -22.47
N ALA A 13 4.95 -31.80 -23.04
CA ALA A 13 4.62 -30.51 -22.42
C ALA A 13 5.21 -30.26 -21.01
N ALA A 14 6.23 -29.42 -20.84
CA ALA A 14 6.07 -27.97 -20.96
C ALA A 14 4.63 -27.52 -20.68
N THR A 15 4.13 -27.73 -19.46
CA THR A 15 3.10 -26.84 -18.90
C THR A 15 3.75 -25.46 -18.73
N MET A 16 3.85 -24.77 -19.86
CA MET A 16 3.76 -23.34 -19.95
C MET A 16 2.47 -22.94 -19.21
N LEU A 17 2.59 -22.58 -17.94
CA LEU A 17 1.67 -21.61 -17.36
C LEU A 17 2.09 -20.26 -17.93
N LEU A 18 1.70 -20.04 -19.19
CA LEU A 18 1.68 -18.72 -19.79
C LEU A 18 0.49 -17.95 -19.22
N ALA A 19 0.77 -16.70 -18.88
CA ALA A 19 -0.14 -15.57 -18.96
C ALA A 19 -1.24 -15.46 -17.90
N MET A 20 -0.83 -14.95 -16.74
CA MET A 20 -1.22 -13.57 -16.43
C MET A 20 0.11 -12.80 -16.27
N GLY A 21 0.65 -12.23 -17.33
CA GLY A 21 0.04 -11.02 -17.87
C GLY A 21 0.17 -9.84 -16.92
N VAL A 22 1.09 -9.88 -15.95
CA VAL A 22 1.69 -8.65 -15.44
C VAL A 22 3.02 -8.54 -16.17
N THR A 23 3.03 -7.85 -17.30
CA THR A 23 4.19 -7.00 -17.54
C THR A 23 4.23 -6.06 -16.34
N ALA A 24 4.94 -6.46 -15.29
CA ALA A 24 5.52 -5.50 -14.39
C ALA A 24 6.45 -4.70 -15.29
N PHE A 25 5.91 -3.63 -15.90
CA PHE A 25 6.73 -2.46 -16.13
C PHE A 25 7.41 -2.28 -14.79
N ALA A 26 8.73 -2.49 -14.74
CA ALA A 26 9.51 -2.01 -13.63
C ALA A 26 9.20 -0.52 -13.61
N ALA A 27 8.26 -0.12 -12.76
CA ALA A 27 8.04 1.27 -12.51
C ALA A 27 9.40 1.77 -12.04
N ASP A 28 9.94 2.78 -12.71
CA ASP A 28 11.28 3.27 -12.40
C ASP A 28 11.35 3.52 -10.90
N SER A 29 12.33 2.87 -10.25
CA SER A 29 12.59 3.08 -8.83
C SER A 29 12.81 4.56 -8.61
N LEU A 30 12.10 5.13 -7.64
CA LEU A 30 12.28 6.52 -7.26
C LEU A 30 13.75 6.74 -6.85
N ALA A 31 14.37 7.80 -7.35
CA ALA A 31 15.70 8.19 -6.93
C ALA A 31 15.67 8.70 -5.47
N ASP A 32 16.85 8.80 -4.86
CA ASP A 32 16.98 9.44 -3.54
C ASP A 32 16.42 10.87 -3.57
N GLY A 33 15.56 11.18 -2.60
CA GLY A 33 14.84 12.43 -2.59
C GLY A 33 13.58 12.43 -1.75
N LYS A 34 12.86 13.56 -1.79
CA LYS A 34 11.58 13.75 -1.11
C LYS A 34 10.47 13.86 -2.15
N TYR A 35 9.36 13.20 -1.88
CA TYR A 35 8.20 13.15 -2.77
C TYR A 35 6.92 13.34 -1.98
N THR A 36 5.87 13.74 -2.69
CA THR A 36 4.49 13.73 -2.21
C THR A 36 3.65 12.84 -3.10
N ALA A 37 2.62 12.20 -2.55
CA ALA A 37 1.73 11.32 -3.31
C ALA A 37 0.27 11.54 -2.90
N LYS A 38 -0.66 11.36 -3.83
CA LYS A 38 -2.04 11.04 -3.45
C LYS A 38 -2.05 9.69 -2.77
N GLN A 39 -2.99 9.53 -1.85
CA GLN A 39 -3.18 8.32 -1.08
C GLN A 39 -4.66 7.98 -1.10
N ASN A 40 -4.97 6.72 -1.35
CA ASN A 40 -6.34 6.22 -1.33
C ASN A 40 -6.38 4.85 -0.67
N LEU A 41 -7.45 4.57 0.06
CA LEU A 41 -7.63 3.31 0.79
C LEU A 41 -8.72 2.47 0.14
N TYR A 42 -8.39 1.23 -0.20
CA TYR A 42 -9.29 0.30 -0.87
C TYR A 42 -9.57 -0.94 -0.02
N LYS A 43 -10.72 -1.58 -0.29
CA LYS A 43 -11.12 -2.86 0.33
C LYS A 43 -10.41 -4.06 -0.28
N ASN A 44 -9.89 -3.92 -1.50
CA ASN A 44 -9.24 -4.99 -2.25
C ASN A 44 -7.94 -4.52 -2.90
N SER A 45 -7.05 -5.48 -3.19
CA SER A 45 -5.75 -5.22 -3.80
C SER A 45 -5.82 -4.71 -5.24
N ALA A 46 -6.92 -4.98 -5.94
CA ALA A 46 -7.16 -4.48 -7.29
C ALA A 46 -7.55 -2.98 -7.31
N CYS A 47 -7.75 -2.37 -6.14
CA CYS A 47 -8.15 -0.98 -5.97
C CYS A 47 -9.42 -0.60 -6.76
N THR A 48 -10.39 -1.52 -6.83
CA THR A 48 -11.67 -1.30 -7.54
C THR A 48 -12.81 -0.85 -6.63
N THR A 49 -12.62 -0.93 -5.31
CA THR A 49 -13.64 -0.55 -4.32
C THR A 49 -12.99 0.21 -3.18
N THR A 50 -13.37 1.48 -3.01
CA THR A 50 -12.86 2.33 -1.93
C THR A 50 -13.31 1.83 -0.56
N SER A 51 -12.45 1.99 0.43
CA SER A 51 -12.72 1.72 1.83
C SER A 51 -13.51 2.87 2.44
N MET A 52 -14.29 2.61 3.50
CA MET A 52 -14.89 3.70 4.27
C MET A 52 -13.84 4.60 4.92
N GLY A 53 -12.64 4.07 5.18
CA GLY A 53 -11.52 4.88 5.69
C GLY A 53 -10.81 5.71 4.62
N ASP A 54 -11.20 5.62 3.35
CA ASP A 54 -10.63 6.47 2.29
C ASP A 54 -10.96 7.94 2.50
N ASP A 55 -12.18 8.23 2.99
CA ASP A 55 -12.64 9.58 3.34
C ASP A 55 -11.79 10.26 4.42
N ALA A 56 -10.92 9.51 5.11
CA ALA A 56 -10.01 10.05 6.13
C ALA A 56 -8.68 10.52 5.54
N LEU A 57 -8.38 10.24 4.27
CA LEU A 57 -7.03 10.43 3.72
C LEU A 57 -7.00 10.84 2.26
N ASN A 58 -8.11 10.74 1.52
CA ASN A 58 -8.18 10.95 0.08
C ASN A 58 -7.95 12.39 -0.39
N ASP A 59 -8.12 13.38 0.49
CA ASP A 59 -7.84 14.79 0.27
C ASP A 59 -6.46 15.22 0.80
N MET A 60 -5.82 14.37 1.59
CA MET A 60 -4.47 14.57 2.12
C MET A 60 -3.39 14.00 1.19
N ARG A 61 -2.13 14.36 1.46
CA ARG A 61 -0.97 13.87 0.72
C ARG A 61 -0.04 13.09 1.62
N ALA A 62 0.42 11.93 1.15
CA ALA A 62 1.50 11.20 1.79
C ALA A 62 2.83 11.87 1.49
N GLU A 63 3.77 11.83 2.43
CA GLU A 63 5.16 12.21 2.21
C GLU A 63 6.02 10.95 2.10
N ILE A 64 6.92 10.93 1.12
CA ILE A 64 7.87 9.83 0.89
C ILE A 64 9.27 10.42 0.92
N THR A 65 10.20 9.74 1.57
CA THR A 65 11.64 10.04 1.50
C THR A 65 12.36 8.76 1.12
N ILE A 66 13.14 8.81 0.04
CA ILE A 66 14.00 7.73 -0.42
C ILE A 66 15.45 8.12 -0.10
N ALA A 67 16.19 7.21 0.53
CA ALA A 67 17.62 7.36 0.79
C ALA A 67 18.26 5.98 0.93
N ASP A 68 19.34 5.73 0.20
CA ASP A 68 20.17 4.53 0.35
C ASP A 68 19.36 3.21 0.31
N ASP A 69 18.51 3.06 -0.72
CA ASP A 69 17.59 1.92 -0.92
C ASP A 69 16.48 1.75 0.14
N GLU A 70 16.41 2.65 1.13
CA GLU A 70 15.33 2.68 2.12
C GLU A 70 14.31 3.78 1.82
N ALA A 71 13.05 3.49 2.12
CA ALA A 71 11.94 4.43 2.07
C ALA A 71 11.38 4.73 3.46
N THR A 72 11.11 6.01 3.70
CA THR A 72 10.25 6.49 4.77
C THR A 72 8.93 6.96 4.16
N LEU A 73 7.81 6.40 4.61
CA LEU A 73 6.46 6.79 4.21
C LEU A 73 5.74 7.42 5.40
N VAL A 74 5.21 8.63 5.20
CA VAL A 74 4.31 9.31 6.13
C VAL A 74 2.92 9.34 5.51
N VAL A 75 1.99 8.60 6.10
CA VAL A 75 0.57 8.58 5.70
C VAL A 75 -0.17 9.59 6.57
N HIS A 76 -0.79 10.58 5.95
CA HIS A 76 -1.58 11.60 6.64
C HIS A 76 -3.05 11.23 6.61
N THR A 77 -3.75 11.40 7.73
CA THR A 77 -5.18 11.13 7.82
C THR A 77 -5.84 12.16 8.73
N HIS A 78 -7.14 12.40 8.60
CA HIS A 78 -7.91 13.29 9.47
C HIS A 78 -9.10 12.55 10.09
N GLU A 79 -9.82 13.24 10.98
CA GLU A 79 -11.08 12.74 11.53
C GLU A 79 -12.15 12.63 10.46
N ILE A 80 -12.90 11.53 10.49
CA ILE A 80 -14.11 11.32 9.67
C ILE A 80 -15.34 11.33 10.56
N THR A 81 -16.45 11.81 10.04
CA THR A 81 -17.74 11.70 10.73
C THR A 81 -18.59 10.66 10.02
N TYR A 82 -18.98 9.62 10.74
CA TYR A 82 -19.87 8.57 10.24
C TYR A 82 -21.08 8.42 11.14
N LEU A 83 -22.28 8.62 10.59
CA LEU A 83 -23.56 8.56 11.33
C LEU A 83 -23.57 9.45 12.59
N GLY A 84 -22.93 10.62 12.53
CA GLY A 84 -22.84 11.57 13.65
C GLY A 84 -21.79 11.21 14.72
N LEU A 85 -21.01 10.16 14.50
CA LEU A 85 -19.88 9.80 15.36
C LEU A 85 -18.56 10.14 14.69
N THR A 86 -17.72 10.87 15.40
CA THR A 86 -16.34 11.12 14.98
C THR A 86 -15.54 9.83 15.10
N GLY A 87 -14.79 9.52 14.06
CA GLY A 87 -13.86 8.42 14.02
C GLY A 87 -12.53 8.81 13.38
N HIS A 88 -11.52 7.97 13.59
CA HIS A 88 -10.18 8.17 13.05
C HIS A 88 -9.46 6.83 12.89
N LEU A 89 -8.37 6.83 12.12
CA LEU A 89 -7.45 5.70 12.06
C LEU A 89 -6.54 5.75 13.28
N GLY A 90 -6.55 4.71 14.12
CA GLY A 90 -5.77 4.69 15.36
C GLY A 90 -4.57 3.73 15.34
N LYS A 91 -4.49 2.82 14.37
CA LYS A 91 -3.32 1.95 14.18
C LYS A 91 -3.22 1.48 12.74
N MET A 92 -2.00 1.38 12.24
CA MET A 92 -1.70 0.81 10.93
C MET A 92 -0.60 -0.24 11.06
N VAL A 93 -0.73 -1.33 10.32
CA VAL A 93 0.30 -2.36 10.19
C VAL A 93 0.65 -2.51 8.72
N VAL A 94 1.89 -2.20 8.35
CA VAL A 94 2.42 -2.30 6.99
C VAL A 94 3.70 -3.12 7.04
N ASN A 95 3.83 -4.12 6.16
CA ASN A 95 5.00 -5.02 6.12
C ASN A 95 5.41 -5.57 7.49
N GLY A 96 4.43 -5.91 8.34
CA GLY A 96 4.64 -6.40 9.71
C GLY A 96 5.02 -5.32 10.75
N LYS A 97 5.32 -4.09 10.32
CA LYS A 97 5.58 -2.96 11.23
C LYS A 97 4.27 -2.35 11.69
N THR A 98 4.09 -2.25 13.01
CA THR A 98 2.91 -1.63 13.62
C THR A 98 3.23 -0.20 14.02
N VAL A 99 2.40 0.76 13.60
CA VAL A 99 2.53 2.18 13.90
C VAL A 99 1.21 2.70 14.46
N THR A 100 1.30 3.45 15.56
CA THR A 100 0.23 4.31 16.09
C THR A 100 0.46 5.73 15.61
N PRO A 101 -0.60 6.49 15.27
CA PRO A 101 -0.41 7.82 14.73
C PRO A 101 0.11 8.78 15.79
N LYS A 102 0.86 9.77 15.36
CA LYS A 102 0.95 11.04 16.08
C LYS A 102 -0.21 11.92 15.64
N GLN A 103 -0.59 12.89 16.46
CA GLN A 103 -1.73 13.77 16.20
C GLN A 103 -1.35 15.24 16.36
N THR A 104 -2.02 16.10 15.60
CA THR A 104 -1.95 17.55 15.69
C THR A 104 -3.37 18.11 15.61
N THR A 105 -3.75 18.96 16.56
CA THR A 105 -5.07 19.59 16.56
C THR A 105 -4.94 21.07 16.23
N THR A 106 -5.65 21.52 15.19
CA THR A 106 -5.69 22.92 14.77
C THR A 106 -7.15 23.34 14.59
N ASN A 107 -7.56 24.42 15.24
CA ASN A 107 -8.94 24.94 15.16
C ASN A 107 -10.04 23.88 15.45
N GLY A 108 -9.76 22.94 16.36
CA GLY A 108 -10.71 21.87 16.73
C GLY A 108 -10.78 20.70 15.75
N VAL A 109 -9.99 20.69 14.68
CA VAL A 109 -9.81 19.55 13.77
C VAL A 109 -8.52 18.84 14.15
N THR A 110 -8.57 17.51 14.29
CA THR A 110 -7.39 16.69 14.59
C THR A 110 -6.94 15.93 13.35
N ASP A 111 -5.70 16.19 12.95
CA ASP A 111 -5.00 15.41 11.94
C ASP A 111 -4.09 14.38 12.61
N TYR A 112 -3.89 13.27 11.93
CA TYR A 112 -3.10 12.13 12.35
C TYR A 112 -2.08 11.81 11.27
N TYR A 113 -0.93 11.28 11.68
CA TYR A 113 0.11 10.86 10.75
C TYR A 113 0.84 9.62 11.23
N PHE A 114 1.02 8.68 10.31
CA PHE A 114 1.68 7.40 10.52
C PHE A 114 3.01 7.39 9.80
N THR A 115 4.10 7.26 10.52
CA THR A 115 5.45 7.22 9.94
C THR A 115 5.99 5.79 9.93
N PHE A 116 6.23 5.27 8.74
CA PHE A 116 6.90 3.99 8.50
C PHE A 116 8.31 4.27 7.97
N THR A 117 9.34 3.84 8.71
CA THR A 117 10.75 3.97 8.28
C THR A 117 11.32 2.61 7.90
N GLY A 118 12.40 2.60 7.11
CA GLY A 118 13.09 1.39 6.66
C GLY A 118 12.18 0.45 5.87
N LEU A 119 11.31 1.01 5.03
CA LEU A 119 10.64 0.24 3.99
C LEU A 119 11.63 0.00 2.84
N ASP A 120 11.46 -1.06 2.09
CA ASP A 120 12.24 -1.30 0.88
C ASP A 120 11.80 -0.28 -0.18
N ALA A 121 12.72 0.58 -0.64
CA ALA A 121 12.43 1.64 -1.60
C ALA A 121 11.88 1.09 -2.93
N SER A 122 12.26 -0.13 -3.32
CA SER A 122 11.75 -0.77 -4.54
C SER A 122 10.24 -1.05 -4.50
N THR A 123 9.65 -1.03 -3.30
CA THR A 123 8.20 -1.22 -3.11
C THR A 123 7.39 0.07 -3.29
N ILE A 124 8.05 1.22 -3.39
CA ILE A 124 7.43 2.53 -3.52
C ILE A 124 7.67 3.06 -4.94
N TYR A 125 6.62 3.03 -5.75
CA TYR A 125 6.64 3.47 -7.14
C TYR A 125 5.25 3.99 -7.55
N GLU A 126 5.15 4.62 -8.71
CA GLU A 126 3.89 5.19 -9.19
C GLU A 126 2.79 4.12 -9.30
N GLY A 127 1.68 4.31 -8.59
CA GLY A 127 0.57 3.36 -8.57
C GLY A 127 0.78 2.15 -7.66
N CYS A 128 1.84 2.13 -6.84
CA CYS A 128 2.08 1.03 -5.89
C CYS A 128 0.91 0.87 -4.91
N VAL A 129 0.67 -0.39 -4.50
CA VAL A 129 -0.40 -0.76 -3.57
C VAL A 129 0.22 -1.43 -2.35
N ILE A 130 0.16 -0.73 -1.23
CA ILE A 130 0.67 -1.16 0.06
C ILE A 130 -0.46 -1.83 0.83
N THR A 131 -0.30 -3.12 1.08
CA THR A 131 -1.27 -3.87 1.89
C THR A 131 -1.03 -3.61 3.38
N GLY A 132 -2.10 -3.35 4.13
CA GLY A 132 -1.99 -3.15 5.56
C GLY A 132 -3.23 -3.58 6.36
N LYS A 133 -3.04 -3.76 7.67
CA LYS A 133 -4.15 -3.87 8.62
C LYS A 133 -4.37 -2.52 9.29
N PHE A 134 -5.58 -2.01 9.23
CA PHE A 134 -5.99 -0.71 9.73
C PHE A 134 -6.95 -0.91 10.90
N THR A 135 -6.72 -0.21 12.00
CA THR A 135 -7.67 -0.11 13.10
C THR A 135 -8.32 1.26 13.04
N THR A 136 -9.62 1.28 12.79
CA THR A 136 -10.44 2.49 12.90
C THR A 136 -11.08 2.55 14.29
N TYR A 137 -11.22 3.75 14.82
CA TYR A 137 -12.00 4.03 16.02
C TYR A 137 -13.20 4.86 15.60
N VAL A 138 -14.40 4.45 16.01
CA VAL A 138 -15.61 5.27 15.91
C VAL A 138 -16.17 5.37 17.33
N GLY A 139 -16.10 6.56 17.93
CA GLY A 139 -16.22 6.69 19.38
C GLY A 139 -15.16 5.89 20.13
N SER A 140 -15.56 5.00 21.05
CA SER A 140 -14.65 4.16 21.84
C SER A 140 -14.44 2.75 21.28
N MET A 141 -15.10 2.37 20.19
CA MET A 141 -15.06 1.01 19.65
C MET A 141 -13.99 0.86 18.57
N PRO A 142 -12.95 0.03 18.79
CA PRO A 142 -11.98 -0.28 17.74
C PRO A 142 -12.54 -1.32 16.76
N MET A 143 -12.39 -1.06 15.46
CA MET A 143 -12.69 -2.00 14.38
C MET A 143 -11.42 -2.26 13.59
N ASN A 144 -11.09 -3.54 13.39
CA ASN A 144 -9.94 -3.93 12.57
C ASN A 144 -10.42 -4.31 11.16
N ALA A 145 -9.77 -3.75 10.15
CA ALA A 145 -10.00 -4.09 8.75
C ALA A 145 -8.66 -4.30 8.03
N THR A 146 -8.65 -5.16 7.02
CA THR A 146 -7.56 -5.17 6.05
C THR A 146 -7.88 -4.15 4.97
N GLY A 147 -6.90 -3.33 4.60
CA GLY A 147 -7.02 -2.30 3.59
C GLY A 147 -5.81 -2.30 2.67
N TYR A 148 -5.96 -1.62 1.55
CA TYR A 148 -4.93 -1.51 0.52
C TYR A 148 -4.74 -0.02 0.22
N LEU A 149 -3.62 0.52 0.69
CA LEU A 149 -3.24 1.91 0.48
C LEU A 149 -2.58 2.02 -0.90
N LYS A 150 -3.19 2.76 -1.82
CA LYS A 150 -2.61 3.03 -3.13
C LYS A 150 -1.99 4.42 -3.11
N LEU A 151 -0.75 4.51 -3.61
CA LEU A 151 -0.07 5.79 -3.83
C LEU A 151 -0.07 6.10 -5.32
N THR A 152 -0.48 7.31 -5.69
CA THR A 152 -0.51 7.79 -7.08
C THR A 152 -0.09 9.25 -7.16
N ASP A 153 0.18 9.73 -8.37
CA ASP A 153 0.65 11.09 -8.64
C ASP A 153 1.87 11.45 -7.78
N ILE A 154 2.84 10.52 -7.71
CA ILE A 154 4.08 10.72 -6.95
C ILE A 154 4.89 11.83 -7.63
N THR A 155 5.11 12.91 -6.89
CA THR A 155 5.78 14.12 -7.40
C THR A 155 6.90 14.52 -6.46
N ALA A 156 8.08 14.84 -6.98
CA ALA A 156 9.20 15.36 -6.19
C ALA A 156 8.84 16.68 -5.49
N LYS A 157 9.35 16.88 -4.28
CA LYS A 157 9.13 18.08 -3.44
C LYS A 157 10.28 19.07 -3.55
#